data_AF-A0A645HAI7-F1
#
_entry.id   AF-A0A645HAI7-F1
#
_cell.length_a   1.000
_cell.length_b   1.000
_cell.length_c   1.000
_cell.angle_alpha   90.00
_cell.angle_beta   90.00
_cell.angle_gamma   90.00
#
_symmetry.space_group_name_H-M   'P 1'
#
loop_
_entity.id
_entity.type
_entity.pdbx_description
1 polymer ?
#
loop_
_entity_poly.entity_id
_entity_poly.type
_entity_poly.pdbx_seq_one_letter_code
_entity_poly.pdbx_strand_id
1 'polypeptide(L)'
;MSKKSYAWNFEKAKRIIESYNSVNKLTTEELEVMLALIIFPHKFWKLGKKRYVKHKNWNEQKYSNKLKKILSESILQQKFIEEYIEYITNYI
;
A
#
# COMPACT_ATOMS: atom_id res chain seq x y z
N MET A 1 11.84 12.90 7.87
CA MET A 1 11.28 11.55 8.16
C MET A 1 11.67 10.58 7.03
N SER A 2 12.33 9.46 7.32
CA SER A 2 12.82 8.55 6.26
C SER A 2 11.70 7.61 5.76
N LYS A 3 11.67 7.30 4.45
CA LYS A 3 10.68 6.38 3.84
C LYS A 3 10.62 4.99 4.50
N LYS A 4 11.67 4.58 5.22
CA LYS A 4 11.69 3.32 5.97
C LYS A 4 10.74 3.31 7.17
N SER A 5 10.43 4.47 7.77
CA SER A 5 9.62 4.48 9.00
C SER A 5 8.14 4.17 8.75
N TYR A 6 7.65 4.28 7.51
CA TYR A 6 6.24 4.07 7.13
C TYR A 6 6.01 2.73 6.40
N ALA A 7 6.87 1.74 6.63
CA ALA A 7 6.93 0.46 5.93
C ALA A 7 5.69 -0.43 6.18
N TRP A 8 4.52 -0.02 5.68
CA TRP A 8 3.26 -0.75 5.81
C TRP A 8 2.91 -1.04 7.27
N ASN A 9 3.07 -0.04 8.13
CA ASN A 9 2.71 -0.13 9.54
C ASN A 9 1.24 0.33 9.69
N PHE A 10 0.35 -0.62 10.01
CA PHE A 10 -1.09 -0.35 10.11
C PHE A 10 -1.44 0.60 11.25
N GLU A 11 -0.76 0.49 12.39
CA GLU A 11 -0.98 1.37 13.56
C GLU A 11 -0.87 2.86 13.20
N LYS A 12 0.01 3.22 12.24
CA LYS A 12 0.07 4.59 11.73
C LYS A 12 -1.13 4.98 10.88
N ALA A 13 -1.64 4.08 10.04
CA ALA A 13 -2.85 4.32 9.26
C ALA A 13 -4.08 4.44 10.17
N LYS A 14 -4.18 3.56 11.17
CA LYS A 14 -5.23 3.59 12.19
C LYS A 14 -5.29 4.96 12.90
N ARG A 15 -4.15 5.51 13.34
CA ARG A 15 -4.11 6.85 13.96
C ARG A 15 -4.61 7.96 13.04
N ILE A 16 -4.33 7.86 11.74
CA ILE A 16 -4.84 8.82 10.75
C ILE A 16 -6.37 8.70 10.64
N ILE A 17 -6.87 7.47 10.54
CA ILE A 17 -8.31 7.17 10.47
C ILE A 17 -9.02 7.69 11.72
N GLU A 18 -8.50 7.39 12.91
CA GLU A 18 -9.08 7.84 14.19
C GLU A 18 -9.07 9.36 14.33
N SER A 19 -7.98 10.01 13.91
CA SER A 19 -7.91 11.47 13.91
C SER A 19 -8.97 12.09 13.00
N TYR A 20 -9.17 11.52 11.80
CA TYR A 20 -10.22 11.98 10.88
C TYR A 20 -11.62 11.74 11.45
N ASN A 21 -11.85 10.54 12.02
CA ASN A 21 -13.11 10.16 12.65
C ASN A 21 -13.51 11.05 13.83
N SER A 22 -12.56 11.72 14.48
CA SER A 22 -12.85 12.68 15.56
C SER A 22 -13.57 13.94 15.06
N VAL A 23 -13.50 14.23 13.76
CA VAL A 23 -14.17 15.37 13.11
C VAL A 23 -15.34 14.91 12.25
N ASN A 24 -15.15 13.86 11.46
CA ASN A 24 -16.16 13.27 10.60
C ASN A 24 -16.00 11.75 10.55
N LYS A 25 -16.96 11.03 11.14
CA LYS A 25 -16.93 9.58 11.26
C LYS A 25 -17.09 8.94 9.87
N LEU A 26 -16.07 8.21 9.45
CA LEU A 26 -16.12 7.39 8.23
C LEU A 26 -17.10 6.23 8.39
N THR A 27 -17.75 5.83 7.31
CA THR A 27 -18.52 4.58 7.29
C THR A 27 -17.61 3.39 6.97
N THR A 28 -18.12 2.18 7.22
CA THR A 28 -17.42 0.94 6.88
C THR A 28 -17.16 0.86 5.37
N GLU A 29 -18.12 1.26 4.54
CA GLU A 29 -18.00 1.27 3.07
C GLU A 29 -16.89 2.23 2.59
N GLU A 30 -16.75 3.40 3.22
CA GLU A 30 -15.67 4.34 2.91
C GLU A 30 -14.30 3.75 3.25
N LEU A 31 -14.19 3.01 4.36
CA LEU A 31 -12.98 2.32 4.75
C LEU A 31 -12.64 1.16 3.80
N GLU A 32 -13.64 0.43 3.31
CA GLU A 32 -13.48 -0.63 2.30
C GLU A 32 -13.01 -0.07 0.96
N VAL A 33 -13.59 1.05 0.50
CA VAL A 33 -13.14 1.74 -0.71
C VAL A 33 -11.70 2.21 -0.55
N MET A 34 -11.34 2.77 0.61
CA MET A 34 -9.96 3.16 0.90
C MET A 34 -9.02 1.95 0.83
N LEU A 35 -9.39 0.81 1.41
CA LEU A 35 -8.61 -0.42 1.31
C LEU A 35 -8.46 -0.87 -0.15
N ALA A 36 -9.53 -0.87 -0.94
CA ALA A 36 -9.48 -1.24 -2.37
C ALA A 36 -8.49 -0.38 -3.17
N LEU A 37 -8.37 0.91 -2.85
CA LEU A 37 -7.39 1.80 -3.46
C LEU A 37 -5.94 1.50 -3.01
N ILE A 38 -5.76 1.07 -1.76
CA ILE A 38 -4.46 0.75 -1.15
C ILE A 38 -3.92 -0.59 -1.67
N ILE A 39 -4.75 -1.63 -1.75
CA ILE A 39 -4.31 -2.98 -2.15
C ILE A 39 -3.83 -3.04 -3.60
N PHE A 40 -4.25 -2.11 -4.44
CA PHE A 40 -3.83 -2.11 -5.83
C PHE A 40 -2.30 -1.97 -5.93
N PRO A 41 -1.60 -2.83 -6.69
CA PRO A 41 -0.15 -2.89 -6.70
C PRO A 41 0.48 -1.79 -7.57
N HIS A 42 0.27 -0.52 -7.22
CA HIS A 42 0.65 0.68 -7.97
C HIS A 42 2.12 0.67 -8.42
N LYS A 43 3.04 0.29 -7.52
CA LYS A 43 4.49 0.25 -7.82
C LYS A 43 4.81 -0.80 -8.86
N PHE A 44 4.22 -1.99 -8.74
CA PHE A 44 4.42 -3.10 -9.68
C PHE A 44 3.86 -2.74 -11.06
N TRP A 45 2.61 -2.29 -11.11
CA TRP A 45 1.97 -1.84 -12.34
C TRP A 45 2.77 -0.73 -13.04
N LYS A 46 3.22 0.28 -12.29
CA LYS A 46 4.03 1.39 -12.83
C LYS A 46 5.40 0.92 -13.32
N LEU A 47 6.00 -0.10 -12.69
CA LEU A 47 7.25 -0.70 -13.15
C LEU A 47 7.05 -1.44 -14.47
N GLY A 48 6.01 -2.28 -14.57
CA GLY A 48 5.63 -2.99 -15.78
C GLY A 48 5.33 -2.04 -16.95
N LYS A 49 4.51 -1.00 -16.72
CA LYS A 49 4.21 0.03 -17.73
C LYS A 49 5.48 0.71 -18.27
N LYS A 50 6.45 1.00 -17.41
CA LYS A 50 7.73 1.60 -17.85
C LYS A 50 8.55 0.64 -18.71
N ARG A 51 8.52 -0.65 -18.40
CA ARG A 51 9.30 -1.67 -19.10
C ARG A 51 8.67 -2.03 -20.44
N TYR A 52 7.39 -2.40 -20.43
CA TYR A 52 6.73 -3.06 -21.56
C TYR A 52 5.92 -2.12 -22.45
N VAL A 53 5.45 -0.97 -21.94
CA VAL A 53 4.69 0.00 -22.75
C VAL A 53 5.58 1.16 -23.18
N LYS A 54 6.40 1.68 -22.26
CA LYS A 54 7.28 2.83 -22.54
C LYS A 54 8.69 2.43 -22.99
N HIS A 55 8.96 1.13 -23.13
CA HIS A 55 10.25 0.56 -23.54
C HIS A 55 11.46 1.26 -22.92
N LYS A 56 11.41 1.52 -21.61
CA LYS A 56 12.46 2.29 -20.95
C LYS A 56 13.78 1.52 -20.99
N ASN A 57 14.83 2.16 -21.51
CA ASN A 57 16.18 1.60 -21.61
C ASN A 57 16.81 1.39 -20.23
N TRP A 58 16.54 0.23 -19.65
CA TRP A 58 17.22 -0.32 -18.49
C TRP A 58 17.80 -1.67 -18.89
N ASN A 59 19.03 -1.93 -18.45
CA ASN A 59 19.56 -3.29 -18.49
C ASN A 59 18.76 -4.21 -17.54
N GLU A 60 18.86 -5.52 -17.79
CA GLU A 60 18.10 -6.51 -17.02
C GLU A 60 18.41 -6.45 -15.53
N GLN A 61 19.67 -6.22 -15.15
CA GLN A 61 20.06 -6.12 -13.75
C GLN A 61 19.33 -4.97 -13.03
N LYS A 62 19.22 -3.81 -13.66
CA LYS A 62 18.54 -2.64 -13.11
C LYS A 62 17.04 -2.84 -13.01
N TYR A 63 16.43 -3.54 -13.98
CA TYR A 63 15.01 -3.89 -13.92
C TYR A 63 14.75 -4.93 -12.81
N SER A 64 15.53 -6.01 -12.78
CA SER A 64 15.45 -7.08 -11.78
C SER A 64 15.60 -6.54 -10.36
N ASN A 65 16.59 -5.68 -10.10
CA ASN A 65 16.77 -5.06 -8.79
C ASN A 65 15.57 -4.20 -8.36
N LYS A 66 14.92 -3.49 -9.30
CA LYS A 66 13.70 -2.73 -9.01
C LYS A 66 12.53 -3.65 -8.67
N LEU A 67 12.38 -4.75 -9.40
CA LEU A 67 11.33 -5.73 -9.15
C LEU A 67 11.53 -6.41 -7.79
N LYS A 68 12.74 -6.90 -7.50
CA LYS A 68 13.10 -7.51 -6.20
C LYS A 68 12.80 -6.57 -5.03
N LYS A 69 13.08 -5.27 -5.18
CA LYS A 69 12.75 -4.28 -4.15
C LYS A 69 11.24 -4.15 -3.90
N ILE A 70 10.41 -4.21 -4.95
CA ILE A 70 8.95 -4.19 -4.80
C ILE A 70 8.48 -5.46 -4.08
N LEU A 71 9.02 -6.62 -4.49
CA LEU A 71 8.70 -7.91 -3.88
C LEU A 71 9.14 -8.00 -2.41
N SER A 72 10.28 -7.41 -2.04
CA SER A 72 10.72 -7.41 -0.63
C SER A 72 9.77 -6.69 0.32
N GLU A 73 8.88 -5.83 -0.20
CA GLU A 73 7.86 -5.14 0.58
C GLU A 73 6.51 -5.90 0.63
N SER A 74 6.34 -7.00 -0.11
CA SER A 74 5.05 -7.67 -0.26
C SER A 74 4.55 -8.33 1.02
N ILE A 75 5.46 -8.87 1.84
CA ILE A 75 5.11 -9.49 3.13
C ILE A 75 4.53 -8.44 4.08
N LEU A 76 5.15 -7.26 4.15
CA LEU A 76 4.66 -6.17 4.98
C LEU A 76 3.35 -5.58 4.45
N GLN A 77 3.19 -5.52 3.11
CA GLN A 77 1.91 -5.16 2.48
C GLN A 77 0.79 -6.10 2.89
N GLN A 78 1.04 -7.41 2.79
CA GLN A 78 0.05 -8.43 3.12
C GLN A 78 -0.38 -8.31 4.59
N LYS A 79 0.59 -8.20 5.51
CA LYS A 79 0.32 -7.98 6.92
C LYS A 79 -0.52 -6.72 7.17
N PHE A 80 -0.18 -5.61 6.53
CA PHE A 80 -0.96 -4.36 6.64
C PHE A 80 -2.41 -4.56 6.19
N ILE A 81 -2.62 -5.28 5.09
CA ILE A 81 -3.97 -5.54 4.54
C ILE A 81 -4.79 -6.38 5.51
N GLU A 82 -4.19 -7.43 6.09
CA GLU A 82 -4.83 -8.29 7.10
C GLU A 82 -5.24 -7.48 8.34
N GLU A 83 -4.32 -6.69 8.90
CA GLU A 83 -4.58 -5.80 10.04
C GLU A 83 -5.69 -4.77 9.71
N TYR A 84 -5.71 -4.25 8.49
CA TYR A 84 -6.75 -3.33 8.03
C TYR A 84 -8.12 -4.02 7.91
N ILE A 85 -8.20 -5.22 7.33
CA ILE A 85 -9.46 -5.99 7.22
C ILE A 85 -10.02 -6.31 8.60
N GLU A 86 -9.17 -6.74 9.54
CA GLU A 86 -9.57 -6.98 10.92
C GLU A 86 -10.13 -5.70 11.56
N TYR A 87 -9.51 -4.54 11.29
CA TYR A 87 -10.02 -3.26 11.76
C TYR A 87 -11.40 -2.89 11.18
N ILE A 88 -11.60 -3.05 9.86
CA ILE A 88 -12.92 -2.82 9.22
C ILE A 88 -13.98 -3.73 9.83
N THR A 89 -13.65 -5.01 10.03
CA THR A 89 -14.60 -6.02 10.52
C THR A 89 -15.10 -5.70 11.93
N ASN A 90 -14.26 -5.09 12.76
CA ASN A 90 -14.58 -4.68 14.12
C ASN A 90 -14.98 -3.18 14.21
N TYR A 91 -15.20 -2.52 13.08
CA TYR A 91 -15.49 -1.08 13.06
C TYR A 91 -16.95 -0.83 13.47
N ILE A 92 -17.13 -0.11 14.59
CA ILE A 92 -18.42 0.31 15.16
C ILE A 92 -18.51 1.84 15.10
#